data_AF-A0A941UMV8-F1
#
_entry.id   AF-A0A941UMV8-F1
#
_cell.length_a   1.000
_cell.length_b   1.000
_cell.length_c   1.000
_cell.angle_alpha   90.00
_cell.angle_beta   90.00
_cell.angle_gamma   90.00
#
_symmetry.space_group_name_H-M   'P 1'
#
loop_
_entity.id
_entity.type
_entity.pdbx_description
1 polymer ?
#
loop_
_entity_poly.entity_id
_entity_poly.type
_entity_poly.pdbx_seq_one_letter_code
_entity_poly.pdbx_strand_id
1 'polypeptide(L)' 'MAAVRRCLAVFVLLLLALTARAEDRPIRILVGFPPGGESDLVARLLADGMRVALGVPVIVENKPGASGMLAAEALKAAAP' A
#
# COMPACT_ATOMS: atom_id res chain seq x y z
N MET A 1 20.42 17.16 -37.09
CA MET A 1 20.83 16.11 -36.13
C MET A 1 20.47 16.42 -34.68
N ALA A 2 20.67 17.65 -34.18
CA ALA A 2 20.36 18.01 -32.78
C ALA A 2 18.86 17.85 -32.38
N ALA A 3 17.93 18.17 -33.28
CA ALA A 3 16.49 18.04 -33.02
C ALA A 3 16.06 16.57 -32.82
N VAL A 4 16.53 15.66 -33.69
CA VAL A 4 16.26 14.22 -33.60
C VAL A 4 16.78 13.62 -32.28
N ARG A 5 17.99 14.03 -31.86
CA ARG A 5 18.59 13.59 -30.60
C ARG A 5 17.83 14.08 -29.36
N ARG A 6 17.25 15.29 -29.41
CA ARG A 6 16.38 15.82 -28.35
C ARG A 6 15.04 15.09 -28.29
N CYS A 7 14.41 14.83 -29.43
CA CYS A 7 13.17 14.05 -29.47
C CYS A 7 13.37 12.62 -28.92
N LEU A 8 14.49 11.97 -29.27
CA LEU A 8 14.82 10.65 -28.76
C LEU A 8 15.00 10.65 -27.24
N ALA A 9 15.68 11.67 -26.68
CA ALA A 9 15.87 11.79 -25.24
C ALA A 9 14.55 11.99 -24.49
N VAL A 10 13.64 12.83 -25.01
CA VAL A 10 12.30 13.05 -24.43
C VAL A 10 11.47 11.77 -24.49
N PHE A 11 11.52 11.04 -25.61
CA PHE A 11 10.81 9.77 -25.77
C PHE A 11 11.27 8.71 -24.76
N VAL A 12 12.58 8.59 -24.54
CA VAL A 12 13.14 7.67 -23.52
C VAL A 12 12.70 8.08 -22.12
N LEU A 13 12.69 9.38 -21.80
CA LEU A 13 12.23 9.87 -20.50
C LEU A 13 10.75 9.52 -20.23
N LEU A 14 9.91 9.66 -21.26
CA LEU A 14 8.48 9.34 -21.17
C LEU A 14 8.24 7.83 -20.95
N LEU A 15 9.03 6.97 -21.59
CA LEU A 15 8.94 5.53 -21.38
C LEU A 15 9.36 5.09 -19.98
N LEU A 16 10.39 5.73 -19.41
CA LEU A 16 10.84 5.47 -18.04
C LEU A 16 9.81 5.91 -16.98
N ALA A 17 9.01 6.95 -17.26
CA ALA A 17 7.94 7.36 -16.36
C ALA A 17 6.80 6.33 -16.27
N LEU A 18 6.64 5.46 -17.27
CA LEU A 18 5.57 4.46 -17.34
C LEU A 18 5.79 3.24 -16.44
N THR A 19 6.99 3.05 -15.90
CA THR A 19 7.35 1.89 -15.06
C THR A 19 7.04 2.11 -13.58
N ALA A 20 6.73 3.34 -13.16
CA ALA A 20 6.31 3.64 -11.80
C ALA A 20 4.86 3.17 -11.58
N ARG A 21 4.70 1.96 -11.04
CA ARG A 21 3.41 1.42 -10.61
C ARG A 21 3.48 0.99 -9.15
N ALA A 22 2.35 1.09 -8.45
CA ALA A 22 2.21 0.47 -7.14
C ALA A 22 2.39 -1.05 -7.26
N GLU A 23 2.90 -1.69 -6.22
CA GLU A 23 3.18 -3.12 -6.23
C GLU A 23 1.88 -3.92 -6.18
N ASP A 24 1.74 -4.91 -7.07
CA ASP A 24 0.58 -5.82 -7.16
C ASP A 24 0.61 -6.90 -6.04
N ARG A 25 0.88 -6.48 -4.79
CA ARG A 25 0.92 -7.34 -3.61
C ARG A 25 -0.28 -7.09 -2.70
N PRO A 26 -0.71 -8.11 -1.93
CA PRO A 26 -1.73 -7.90 -0.90
C PRO A 26 -1.36 -6.78 0.06
N ILE A 27 -2.32 -5.89 0.33
CA ILE A 27 -2.20 -4.82 1.32
C ILE A 27 -2.57 -5.39 2.69
N ARG A 28 -1.83 -4.99 3.73
CA ARG A 28 -2.11 -5.37 5.11
C ARG A 28 -2.46 -4.15 5.94
N ILE A 29 -3.60 -4.20 6.62
CA ILE A 29 -4.03 -3.19 7.60
C ILE A 29 -3.71 -3.77 8.99
N LEU A 30 -2.78 -3.14 9.70
CA LEU A 30 -2.43 -3.53 11.06
C LEU A 30 -3.35 -2.82 12.06
N VAL A 31 -4.06 -3.60 12.87
CA VAL A 31 -4.96 -3.10 13.92
C VAL A 31 -4.33 -3.34 15.29
N GLY A 32 -4.06 -2.27 16.04
CA GLY A 32 -3.40 -2.33 17.36
C GLY A 32 -4.26 -2.86 18.52
N PHE A 33 -5.44 -3.40 18.24
CA PHE A 33 -6.45 -3.79 19.23
C PHE A 33 -7.03 -5.19 18.92
N PRO A 34 -7.64 -5.85 19.91
CA PRO A 34 -8.22 -7.19 19.73
C PRO A 34 -9.25 -7.27 18.59
N PRO A 35 -9.39 -8.44 17.95
CA PRO A 35 -10.41 -8.64 16.91
C PRO A 35 -11.83 -8.51 17.47
N GLY A 36 -12.77 -8.06 16.63
CA GLY A 36 -14.17 -7.86 17.01
C GLY A 36 -14.49 -6.55 17.75
N GLY A 37 -13.48 -5.73 18.09
CA GLY A 37 -13.67 -4.38 18.61
C GLY A 37 -13.98 -3.34 17.52
N GLU A 38 -14.28 -2.11 17.92
CA GLU A 38 -14.62 -1.00 17.00
C GLU A 38 -13.55 -0.76 15.94
N SER A 39 -12.27 -0.74 16.33
CA SER A 39 -11.14 -0.56 15.41
C SER A 39 -11.02 -1.67 14.37
N ASP A 40 -11.31 -2.92 14.75
CA ASP A 40 -11.28 -4.07 13.84
C ASP A 40 -12.46 -4.01 12.85
N LEU A 41 -13.65 -3.64 13.33
CA LEU A 41 -14.84 -3.48 12.50
C LEU A 41 -14.62 -2.42 11.41
N VAL A 42 -14.12 -1.24 11.80
CA VAL A 42 -13.82 -0.15 10.86
C VAL A 42 -12.74 -0.58 9.86
N ALA A 43 -11.69 -1.26 10.33
CA ALA A 43 -10.63 -1.76 9.45
C ALA A 43 -11.15 -2.76 8.40
N ARG A 44 -12.08 -3.64 8.77
CA ARG A 44 -12.70 -4.61 7.84
C ARG A 44 -13.59 -3.93 6.81
N LEU A 45 -14.41 -2.96 7.23
CA LEU A 45 -15.22 -2.16 6.31
C LEU A 45 -14.34 -1.41 5.29
N LEU A 46 -13.24 -0.83 5.78
CA LEU A 46 -12.26 -0.16 4.91
C LEU A 46 -11.59 -1.15 3.95
N ALA A 47 -11.16 -2.32 4.45
CA ALA A 47 -10.52 -3.35 3.64
C ALA A 47 -11.43 -3.83 2.50
N ASP A 48 -12.71 -4.02 2.75
CA ASP A 48 -13.68 -4.42 1.72
C ASP A 48 -13.81 -3.38 0.61
N GLY A 49 -13.92 -2.09 0.97
CA GLY A 49 -13.97 -1.00 -0.01
C GLY A 49 -12.67 -0.86 -0.80
N MET A 50 -11.53 -0.94 -0.12
CA MET A 50 -10.21 -0.86 -0.76
C MET A 50 -9.94 -2.03 -1.70
N ARG A 51 -10.35 -3.25 -1.35
CA ARG A 51 -10.18 -4.43 -2.21
C ARG A 51 -10.88 -4.24 -3.56
N VAL A 52 -12.07 -3.63 -3.56
CA VAL A 52 -12.81 -3.33 -4.80
C VAL A 52 -12.11 -2.21 -5.58
N ALA A 53 -11.72 -1.13 -4.92
CA ALA A 53 -11.13 0.04 -5.57
C ALA A 53 -9.72 -0.22 -6.13
N LEU A 54 -8.93 -1.04 -5.45
CA LEU A 54 -7.52 -1.28 -5.78
C LEU A 54 -7.29 -2.58 -6.57
N GLY A 55 -8.27 -3.49 -6.60
CA GLY A 55 -8.17 -4.75 -7.33
C GLY A 55 -7.18 -5.76 -6.74
N VAL A 56 -6.60 -5.45 -5.56
CA VAL A 56 -5.69 -6.33 -4.82
C VAL A 56 -6.32 -6.78 -3.50
N PRO A 57 -5.95 -7.95 -2.95
CA PRO A 57 -6.42 -8.37 -1.64
C PRO A 57 -6.00 -7.37 -0.55
N VAL A 58 -6.92 -7.08 0.38
CA VAL A 58 -6.65 -6.25 1.56
C VAL A 58 -6.96 -7.07 2.81
N ILE A 59 -5.94 -7.31 3.63
CA ILE A 59 -5.97 -8.24 4.76
C ILE A 59 -5.90 -7.43 6.05
N VAL A 60 -6.79 -7.70 6.99
CA VAL A 60 -6.76 -7.10 8.34
C VAL A 60 -6.00 -8.04 9.29
N GLU A 61 -4.94 -7.54 9.91
CA GLU A 61 -4.14 -8.25 10.90
C GLU A 61 -4.18 -7.53 12.25
N ASN A 62 -4.74 -8.18 13.27
CA ASN A 62 -4.75 -7.65 14.63
C ASN A 62 -3.43 -7.95 15.36
N LYS A 63 -2.77 -6.91 15.86
CA LYS A 63 -1.56 -6.96 16.71
C LYS A 63 -1.81 -6.19 18.01
N PRO A 64 -2.63 -6.74 18.93
CA PRO A 64 -2.95 -6.07 20.19
C PRO A 64 -1.75 -5.99 21.13
N GLY A 65 -1.71 -4.93 21.93
CA GLY A 65 -0.74 -4.77 23.03
C GLY A 65 -0.12 -3.38 23.06
N ALA A 66 0.34 -2.98 24.26
CA ALA A 66 0.98 -1.69 24.52
C ALA A 66 0.23 -0.49 23.90
N SER A 67 -1.10 -0.46 24.04
CA SER A 67 -1.98 0.58 23.46
C SER A 67 -1.79 0.80 21.95
N GLY A 68 -1.49 -0.26 21.20
CA GLY A 68 -1.29 -0.23 19.76
C GLY A 68 0.18 -0.10 19.32
N MET A 69 1.11 0.03 20.27
CA MET A 69 2.53 0.19 19.92
C MET A 69 3.11 -1.02 19.20
N LEU A 70 2.66 -2.25 19.49
CA LEU A 70 3.15 -3.44 18.79
C LEU A 70 2.77 -3.45 17.30
N ALA A 71 1.60 -2.92 16.95
CA ALA A 71 1.20 -2.74 15.56
C ALA A 71 2.03 -1.64 14.88
N ALA A 72 2.31 -0.53 15.57
CA ALA A 72 3.14 0.54 15.05
C ALA A 72 4.61 0.10 14.84
N GLU A 73 5.17 -0.69 15.74
CA GLU A 73 6.51 -1.27 15.59
C GLU A 73 6.57 -2.24 14.41
N ALA A 74 5.56 -3.09 14.25
CA ALA A 74 5.46 -3.98 13.10
C ALA A 74 5.32 -3.21 11.79
N LEU A 75 4.57 -2.11 11.78
CA LEU A 75 4.45 -1.22 10.61
C LEU A 75 5.80 -0.59 10.26
N LYS A 76 6.52 -0.08 11.27
CA LYS A 76 7.84 0.53 11.10
C LYS A 76 8.87 -0.46 10.51
N ALA A 77 8.77 -1.73 10.87
CA ALA A 77 9.65 -2.79 10.39
C ALA A 77 9.24 -3.36 9.01
N ALA A 78 8.12 -2.93 8.44
CA ALA A 78 7.65 -3.43 7.15
C ALA A 78 8.53 -2.95 5.99
N ALA A 79 8.65 -3.78 4.95
CA ALA A 79 9.30 -3.38 3.72
C ALA A 79 8.51 -2.24 3.03
N PRO A 80 9.19 -1.23 2.47
CA PRO A 80 8.53 -0.18 1.68
C PRO A 80 7.85 -0.73 0.43
#